data_AF-A0A1Q6DWF6-F1
#
_entry.id   AF-A0A1Q6DWF6-F1
#
_cell.length_a   1.000
_cell.length_b   1.000
_cell.length_c   1.000
_cell.angle_alpha   90.00
_cell.angle_beta   90.00
_cell.angle_gamma   90.00
#
_symmetry.space_group_name_H-M   'P 1'
#
loop_
_entity.id
_entity.type
_entity.pdbx_description
1 polymer ?
#
loop_
_entity_poly.entity_id
_entity_poly.type
_entity_poly.pdbx_seq_one_letter_code
_entity_poly.pdbx_strand_id
1 'polypeptide(L)'
;MPIWLPFLPFILIIVGLFGFLGTTLMGQESVLLGGWLMMMLLILSGAIINLYVLYKWLKRRNGHFNRRLMLHDSFLDYLKELSHKKDIDITETVSDAKREIREAQREETEKNAVLYLALYLVFPPVLFYMYHFLNKDFLKHARREETIIEKFNVALNKLEIDEQIENFQRDYNYPDRNTIIYLVLTLVTAGLFGLYWIYTLTMDPNNHFEQHQKIETNMIETLKNIE
;
A
#
# COMPACT_ATOMS: atom_id res chain seq x y z
N MET A 1 -5.03 2.20 -7.68
CA MET A 1 -5.47 3.62 -7.84
C MET A 1 -4.67 4.18 -9.01
N PRO A 2 -5.25 4.98 -9.92
CA PRO A 2 -4.47 5.59 -10.99
C PRO A 2 -3.34 6.46 -10.41
N ILE A 3 -2.16 6.35 -11.02
CA ILE A 3 -0.93 6.99 -10.53
C ILE A 3 -1.03 8.53 -10.58
N TRP A 4 -1.80 9.09 -11.51
CA TRP A 4 -1.93 10.55 -11.66
C TRP A 4 -2.78 11.21 -10.57
N LEU A 5 -3.70 10.47 -9.93
CA LEU A 5 -4.70 11.05 -9.01
C LEU A 5 -4.06 11.74 -7.78
N PRO A 6 -3.05 11.16 -7.11
CA PRO A 6 -2.32 11.81 -6.03
C PRO A 6 -1.61 13.13 -6.40
N PHE A 7 -1.34 13.38 -7.67
CA PHE A 7 -0.70 14.61 -8.13
C PHE A 7 -1.69 15.75 -8.40
N LEU A 8 -2.97 15.42 -8.55
CA LEU A 8 -4.01 16.39 -8.88
C LEU A 8 -4.10 17.56 -7.89
N PRO A 9 -4.00 17.37 -6.55
CA PRO A 9 -3.96 18.48 -5.60
C PRO A 9 -2.85 19.50 -5.89
N PHE A 10 -1.65 19.01 -6.19
CA PHE A 10 -0.49 19.87 -6.47
C PHE A 10 -0.64 20.61 -7.80
N ILE A 11 -1.16 19.93 -8.83
CA ILE A 11 -1.48 20.54 -10.13
C ILE A 11 -2.50 21.68 -9.96
N LEU A 12 -3.57 21.46 -9.19
CA LEU A 12 -4.59 22.48 -8.94
C LEU A 12 -4.03 23.70 -8.21
N ILE A 13 -3.15 23.50 -7.23
CA ILE A 13 -2.46 24.59 -6.52
C ILE A 13 -1.59 25.39 -7.50
N ILE A 14 -0.78 24.72 -8.32
CA ILE A 14 0.08 25.38 -9.32
C ILE A 14 -0.76 26.19 -10.31
N VAL A 15 -1.81 25.60 -10.88
CA VAL A 15 -2.71 26.27 -11.82
C VAL A 15 -3.37 27.49 -11.17
N GLY A 16 -3.81 27.36 -9.91
CA GLY A 16 -4.37 28.48 -9.15
C GLY A 16 -3.38 29.61 -8.92
N LEU A 17 -2.14 29.29 -8.54
CA LEU A 17 -1.08 30.28 -8.33
C LEU A 17 -0.71 31.01 -9.63
N PHE A 18 -0.54 30.30 -10.74
CA PHE A 18 -0.24 30.92 -12.04
C PHE A 18 -1.40 31.78 -12.55
N GLY A 19 -2.63 31.29 -12.41
CA GLY A 19 -3.84 32.04 -12.77
C GLY A 19 -3.93 33.35 -11.97
N PHE A 20 -3.73 33.28 -10.65
CA PHE A 20 -3.71 34.46 -9.80
C PHE A 20 -2.58 35.42 -10.18
N LEU A 21 -1.35 34.93 -10.35
CA LEU A 21 -0.22 35.75 -10.78
C LEU A 21 -0.52 36.49 -12.09
N GLY A 22 -1.12 35.82 -13.08
CA GLY A 22 -1.57 36.45 -14.32
C GLY A 22 -2.55 37.60 -14.09
N THR A 23 -3.54 37.42 -13.21
CA THR A 23 -4.47 38.50 -12.83
C THR A 23 -3.78 39.66 -12.13
N THR A 24 -2.74 39.39 -11.31
CA THR A 24 -1.98 40.46 -10.64
C THR A 24 -1.18 41.33 -11.60
N LEU A 25 -0.62 40.73 -12.65
CA LEU A 25 0.15 41.46 -13.66
C LEU A 25 -0.73 42.34 -14.56
N MET A 26 -2.01 42.02 -14.69
CA MET A 26 -2.99 42.80 -15.45
C MET A 26 -3.47 44.08 -14.72
N GLY A 27 -3.30 44.16 -13.40
CA GLY A 27 -3.51 45.39 -12.62
C GLY A 27 -4.97 45.89 -12.49
N GLN A 28 -5.97 45.12 -12.92
CA GLN A 28 -7.38 45.52 -12.82
C GLN A 28 -8.04 44.93 -11.57
N GLU A 29 -8.57 45.78 -10.69
CA GLU A 29 -9.10 45.37 -9.37
C GLU A 29 -10.23 44.33 -9.43
N SER A 30 -11.14 44.44 -10.40
CA SER A 30 -12.22 43.46 -10.59
C SER A 30 -11.69 42.08 -11.04
N VAL A 31 -10.60 42.06 -11.80
CA VAL A 31 -9.94 40.84 -12.28
C VAL A 31 -9.12 40.19 -11.16
N LEU A 32 -8.55 41.00 -10.26
CA LEU A 32 -7.83 40.53 -9.06
C LEU A 32 -8.74 39.74 -8.10
N LEU A 33 -9.93 40.26 -7.81
CA LEU A 33 -10.89 39.57 -6.93
C LEU A 33 -11.34 38.24 -7.53
N GLY A 34 -11.64 38.23 -8.84
CA GLY A 34 -11.99 37.00 -9.57
C GLY A 34 -10.86 35.97 -9.56
N GLY A 35 -9.61 36.41 -9.77
CA GLY A 35 -8.42 35.56 -9.70
C GLY A 35 -8.21 34.96 -8.31
N TRP A 36 -8.37 35.75 -7.25
CA TRP A 36 -8.23 35.29 -5.87
C TRP A 36 -9.30 34.25 -5.50
N LEU A 37 -10.57 34.51 -5.84
CA LEU A 37 -11.67 33.57 -5.60
C LEU A 37 -11.44 32.26 -6.36
N MET A 38 -11.00 32.32 -7.63
CA MET A 38 -10.66 31.13 -8.40
C MET A 38 -9.50 30.34 -7.77
N MET A 39 -8.45 31.01 -7.32
CA MET A 39 -7.33 30.37 -6.62
C MET A 39 -7.80 29.65 -5.36
N MET A 40 -8.64 30.29 -4.54
CA MET A 40 -9.21 29.69 -3.33
C MET A 40 -10.07 28.45 -3.65
N LEU A 41 -10.88 28.50 -4.70
CA LEU A 41 -11.68 27.36 -5.15
C LEU A 41 -10.82 26.18 -5.59
N LEU A 42 -9.72 26.44 -6.32
CA LEU A 42 -8.79 25.41 -6.77
C LEU A 42 -8.01 24.79 -5.59
N ILE A 43 -7.55 25.61 -4.65
CA ILE A 43 -6.88 25.15 -3.43
C ILE A 43 -7.83 24.28 -2.59
N LEU A 44 -9.07 24.73 -2.40
CA LEU A 44 -10.07 23.98 -1.64
C LEU A 44 -10.39 22.64 -2.31
N SER A 45 -10.56 22.64 -3.63
CA SER A 45 -10.77 21.41 -4.42
C SER A 45 -9.58 20.47 -4.29
N GLY A 46 -8.36 20.98 -4.40
CA GLY A 46 -7.13 20.22 -4.20
C GLY A 46 -7.03 19.62 -2.80
N ALA A 47 -7.38 20.37 -1.76
CA ALA A 47 -7.39 19.89 -0.38
C ALA A 47 -8.38 18.72 -0.18
N ILE A 48 -9.59 18.82 -0.75
CA ILE A 48 -10.60 17.75 -0.70
C ILE A 48 -10.09 16.49 -1.40
N ILE A 49 -9.50 16.63 -2.59
CA ILE A 49 -8.92 15.51 -3.33
C ILE A 49 -7.76 14.89 -2.55
N ASN A 50 -6.90 15.71 -1.91
CA ASN A 50 -5.80 15.21 -1.09
C ASN A 50 -6.30 14.36 0.08
N LEU A 51 -7.34 14.80 0.80
CA LEU A 51 -7.96 14.02 1.87
C LEU A 51 -8.51 12.69 1.35
N TYR A 52 -9.14 12.68 0.18
CA TYR A 52 -9.61 11.45 -0.46
C TYR A 52 -8.45 10.50 -0.83
N VAL A 53 -7.36 11.02 -1.37
CA VAL A 53 -6.17 10.22 -1.72
C VAL A 53 -5.57 9.57 -0.48
N LEU A 54 -5.36 10.36 0.59
CA LEU A 54 -4.84 9.87 1.86
C LEU A 54 -5.76 8.80 2.48
N TYR A 55 -7.06 9.04 2.49
CA TYR A 55 -8.07 8.05 2.91
C TYR A 55 -7.92 6.75 2.12
N LYS A 56 -7.80 6.85 0.80
CA LYS A 56 -7.77 5.69 -0.09
C LYS A 56 -6.48 4.90 0.03
N TRP A 57 -5.32 5.53 0.25
CA TRP A 57 -4.08 4.80 0.56
C TRP A 57 -4.21 3.99 1.86
N LEU A 58 -4.71 4.61 2.93
CA LEU A 58 -4.89 3.96 4.23
C LEU A 58 -5.89 2.79 4.16
N LYS A 59 -7.08 3.04 3.58
CA LYS A 59 -8.12 2.02 3.42
C LYS A 59 -7.61 0.84 2.61
N ARG A 60 -6.86 1.10 1.55
CA ARG A 60 -6.30 0.09 0.67
C ARG A 60 -5.26 -0.77 1.37
N ARG A 61 -4.34 -0.16 2.14
CA ARG A 61 -3.36 -0.87 2.96
C ARG A 61 -4.06 -1.82 3.95
N ASN A 62 -5.02 -1.32 4.72
CA ASN A 62 -5.74 -2.14 5.70
C ASN A 62 -6.53 -3.27 5.03
N GLY A 63 -7.28 -2.95 3.97
CA GLY A 63 -8.09 -3.94 3.27
C GLY A 63 -7.24 -5.04 2.64
N HIS A 64 -6.08 -4.69 2.07
CA HIS A 64 -5.15 -5.67 1.52
C HIS A 64 -4.59 -6.59 2.61
N PHE A 65 -4.02 -6.04 3.69
CA PHE A 65 -3.43 -6.85 4.76
C PHE A 65 -4.44 -7.81 5.39
N ASN A 66 -5.64 -7.31 5.70
CA ASN A 66 -6.70 -8.13 6.27
C ASN A 66 -7.11 -9.27 5.33
N ARG A 67 -7.32 -8.96 4.05
CA ARG A 67 -7.67 -9.97 3.04
C ARG A 67 -6.57 -11.02 2.86
N ARG A 68 -5.31 -10.59 2.85
CA ARG A 68 -4.14 -11.48 2.70
C ARG A 68 -4.02 -12.44 3.89
N LEU A 69 -4.18 -11.94 5.11
CA LEU A 69 -4.16 -12.77 6.31
C LEU A 69 -5.29 -13.80 6.32
N MET A 70 -6.50 -13.42 5.91
CA MET A 70 -7.62 -14.36 5.78
C MET A 70 -7.35 -15.47 4.75
N LEU A 71 -6.73 -15.12 3.62
CA LEU A 71 -6.35 -16.10 2.60
C LEU A 71 -5.30 -17.07 3.12
N HIS A 72 -4.24 -16.58 3.77
CA HIS A 72 -3.18 -17.43 4.31
C HIS A 72 -3.69 -18.37 5.40
N ASP A 73 -4.57 -17.90 6.28
CA ASP A 73 -5.18 -18.72 7.33
C ASP A 73 -6.05 -19.83 6.71
N SER A 74 -6.91 -19.46 5.74
CA SER A 74 -7.76 -20.43 5.01
C SER A 74 -6.95 -21.47 4.26
N PHE A 75 -5.87 -21.05 3.59
CA PHE A 75 -5.00 -21.96 2.84
C PHE A 75 -4.28 -22.94 3.78
N LEU A 76 -3.82 -22.45 4.94
CA LEU A 76 -3.18 -23.29 5.95
C LEU A 76 -4.15 -24.32 6.54
N ASP A 77 -5.39 -23.93 6.79
CA ASP A 77 -6.44 -24.84 7.27
C ASP A 77 -6.77 -25.92 6.22
N TYR A 78 -6.77 -25.57 4.92
CA TYR A 78 -6.91 -26.55 3.83
C TYR A 78 -5.75 -27.57 3.83
N LEU A 79 -4.49 -27.10 3.90
CA LEU A 79 -3.32 -27.98 3.95
C LEU A 79 -3.40 -28.95 5.13
N LYS A 80 -3.88 -28.47 6.29
CA LYS A 80 -4.09 -29.30 7.46
C LYS A 80 -5.17 -30.36 7.23
N GLU A 81 -6.29 -30.00 6.60
CA GLU A 81 -7.33 -30.97 6.26
C GLU A 81 -6.81 -32.04 5.28
N LEU A 82 -6.01 -31.63 4.29
CA LEU A 82 -5.42 -32.53 3.31
C LEU A 82 -4.41 -33.51 3.95
N SER A 83 -3.61 -33.03 4.90
CA SER A 83 -2.75 -33.86 5.75
C SER A 83 -3.51 -34.97 6.46
N HIS A 84 -4.67 -34.65 7.04
CA HIS A 84 -5.52 -35.66 7.68
C HIS A 84 -6.10 -36.67 6.69
N LYS A 85 -6.42 -36.25 5.45
CA LYS A 85 -6.91 -37.17 4.40
C LYS A 85 -5.81 -38.11 3.88
N LYS A 86 -4.58 -37.62 3.75
CA LYS A 86 -3.44 -38.40 3.27
C LYS A 86 -2.71 -39.20 4.36
N ASP A 87 -3.07 -39.03 5.63
CA ASP A 87 -2.39 -39.63 6.79
C ASP A 87 -0.88 -39.27 6.85
N ILE A 88 -0.54 -38.04 6.46
CA ILE A 88 0.83 -37.52 6.47
C ILE A 88 0.94 -36.42 7.53
N ASP A 89 1.89 -36.54 8.47
CA ASP A 89 2.10 -35.55 9.51
C ASP A 89 2.89 -34.32 9.02
N ILE A 90 2.22 -33.16 8.99
CA ILE A 90 2.83 -31.85 8.73
C ILE A 90 2.63 -30.87 9.90
N THR A 91 2.32 -31.38 11.09
CA THR A 91 1.92 -30.58 12.27
C THR A 91 2.96 -29.50 12.61
N GLU A 92 4.24 -29.84 12.54
CA GLU A 92 5.34 -28.89 12.77
C GLU A 92 5.30 -27.74 11.77
N THR A 93 5.25 -28.05 10.46
CA THR A 93 5.20 -27.04 9.39
C THR A 93 3.97 -26.15 9.52
N VAL A 94 2.82 -26.75 9.83
CA VAL A 94 1.56 -26.01 10.02
C VAL A 94 1.65 -25.10 11.24
N SER A 95 2.19 -25.58 12.36
CA SER A 95 2.37 -24.78 13.57
C SER A 95 3.30 -23.59 13.30
N ASP A 96 4.40 -23.82 12.59
CA ASP A 96 5.36 -22.78 12.22
C ASP A 96 4.78 -21.74 11.25
N ALA A 97 3.98 -22.15 10.27
CA ALA A 97 3.28 -21.22 9.38
C ALA A 97 2.21 -20.42 10.14
N LYS A 98 1.47 -21.08 11.04
CA LYS A 98 0.44 -20.45 11.87
C LYS A 98 1.03 -19.42 12.82
N ARG A 99 2.24 -19.67 13.34
CA ARG A 99 2.99 -18.70 14.14
C ARG A 99 3.24 -17.41 13.35
N GLU A 100 3.79 -17.52 12.14
CA GLU A 100 4.06 -16.33 11.30
C GLU A 100 2.78 -15.55 10.98
N ILE A 101 1.70 -16.24 10.62
CA ILE A 101 0.41 -15.60 10.32
C ILE A 101 -0.13 -14.86 11.55
N ARG A 102 -0.03 -15.45 12.74
CA ARG A 102 -0.45 -14.81 14.00
C ARG A 102 0.42 -13.63 14.39
N GLU A 103 1.73 -13.71 14.16
CA GLU A 103 2.65 -12.59 14.36
C GLU A 103 2.32 -11.45 13.39
N ALA A 104 2.04 -11.77 12.13
CA ALA A 104 1.58 -10.79 11.15
C ALA A 104 0.26 -10.14 11.57
N GLN A 105 -0.75 -10.90 12.00
CA GLN A 105 -2.01 -10.37 12.55
C GLN A 105 -1.81 -9.39 13.71
N ARG A 106 -0.86 -9.68 14.61
CA ARG A 106 -0.57 -8.83 15.78
C ARG A 106 0.15 -7.54 15.41
N GLU A 107 1.05 -7.60 14.44
CA GLU A 107 1.90 -6.45 14.11
C GLU A 107 1.35 -5.59 12.97
N GLU A 108 0.60 -6.16 12.04
CA GLU A 108 -0.01 -5.47 10.89
C GLU A 108 -1.38 -4.89 11.23
N THR A 109 -1.51 -4.35 12.44
CA THR A 109 -2.75 -3.78 12.97
C THR A 109 -3.35 -2.74 12.02
N GLU A 110 -4.67 -2.65 11.99
CA GLU A 110 -5.37 -1.64 11.21
C GLU A 110 -5.02 -0.23 11.67
N LYS A 111 -4.72 0.64 10.70
CA LYS A 111 -4.55 2.07 10.95
C LYS A 111 -5.88 2.78 10.66
N ASN A 112 -6.57 3.28 11.69
CA ASN A 112 -7.87 3.94 11.50
C ASN A 112 -7.72 5.15 10.57
N ALA A 113 -8.27 5.05 9.35
CA ALA A 113 -8.05 6.05 8.33
C ALA A 113 -8.65 7.42 8.70
N VAL A 114 -9.81 7.44 9.35
CA VAL A 114 -10.48 8.67 9.78
C VAL A 114 -9.67 9.36 10.87
N LEU A 115 -9.12 8.61 11.83
CA LEU A 115 -8.26 9.16 12.88
C LEU A 115 -7.02 9.85 12.30
N TYR A 116 -6.31 9.19 11.39
CA TYR A 116 -5.11 9.78 10.77
C TYR A 116 -5.43 11.01 9.93
N LEU A 117 -6.57 11.04 9.25
CA LEU A 117 -7.02 12.23 8.51
C LEU A 117 -7.39 13.38 9.45
N ALA A 118 -8.08 13.10 10.56
CA ALA A 118 -8.39 14.11 11.57
C ALA A 118 -7.10 14.66 12.19
N LEU A 119 -6.14 13.80 12.51
CA LEU A 119 -4.83 14.22 13.00
C LEU A 119 -4.06 15.06 11.97
N TYR A 120 -4.11 14.70 10.69
CA TYR A 120 -3.51 15.49 9.61
C TYR A 120 -4.12 16.90 9.52
N LEU A 121 -5.45 17.04 9.68
CA LEU A 121 -6.12 18.34 9.65
C LEU A 121 -5.70 19.25 10.82
N VAL A 122 -5.48 18.68 12.00
CA VAL A 122 -5.06 19.44 13.21
C VAL A 122 -3.55 19.68 13.23
N PHE A 123 -2.77 18.70 12.76
CA PHE A 123 -1.31 18.73 12.77
C PHE A 123 -0.77 18.19 11.42
N PRO A 124 -0.63 19.06 10.40
CA PRO A 124 -0.18 18.67 9.07
C PRO A 124 1.12 17.84 8.98
N PRO A 125 2.13 18.00 9.87
CA PRO A 125 3.32 17.15 9.86
C PRO A 125 3.05 15.64 10.04
N VAL A 126 1.87 15.24 10.52
CA VAL A 126 1.43 13.82 10.53
C VAL A 126 1.51 13.19 9.13
N LEU A 127 1.42 13.99 8.07
CA LEU A 127 1.57 13.53 6.69
C LEU A 127 2.87 12.74 6.47
N PHE A 128 4.00 13.22 7.01
CA PHE A 128 5.29 12.53 6.87
C PHE A 128 5.32 11.20 7.61
N TYR A 129 4.65 11.13 8.77
CA TYR A 129 4.49 9.88 9.49
C TYR A 129 3.60 8.90 8.72
N MET A 130 2.52 9.37 8.09
CA MET A 130 1.70 8.55 7.20
C MET A 130 2.50 7.97 6.04
N TYR A 131 3.33 8.80 5.42
CA TYR A 131 4.19 8.37 4.32
C TYR A 131 5.25 7.37 4.77
N HIS A 132 5.81 7.58 5.97
CA HIS A 132 6.76 6.65 6.59
C HIS A 132 6.15 5.27 6.79
N PHE A 133 5.05 5.16 7.53
CA PHE A 133 4.49 3.85 7.85
C PHE A 133 3.88 3.19 6.61
N LEU A 134 3.33 3.92 5.65
CA LEU A 134 2.85 3.32 4.40
C LEU A 134 3.99 2.60 3.67
N ASN A 135 5.16 3.24 3.50
CA ASN A 135 6.31 2.58 2.87
C ASN A 135 6.83 1.39 3.68
N LYS A 136 6.98 1.56 5.01
CA LYS A 136 7.61 0.53 5.86
C LYS A 136 6.69 -0.65 6.15
N ASP A 137 5.40 -0.41 6.30
CA ASP A 137 4.42 -1.48 6.52
C ASP A 137 4.34 -2.40 5.31
N PHE A 138 4.28 -1.86 4.08
CA PHE A 138 4.24 -2.69 2.88
C PHE A 138 5.53 -3.48 2.65
N LEU A 139 6.69 -2.88 2.92
CA LEU A 139 7.97 -3.61 2.85
C LEU A 139 7.99 -4.79 3.81
N LYS A 140 7.56 -4.56 5.06
CA LYS A 140 7.52 -5.59 6.10
C LYS A 140 6.51 -6.69 5.74
N HIS A 141 5.35 -6.30 5.22
CA HIS A 141 4.33 -7.22 4.74
C HIS A 141 4.88 -8.10 3.61
N ALA A 142 5.42 -7.51 2.54
CA ALA A 142 5.93 -8.26 1.39
C ALA A 142 6.99 -9.31 1.79
N ARG A 143 7.95 -8.94 2.65
CA ARG A 143 8.97 -9.88 3.16
C ARG A 143 8.38 -11.04 3.95
N ARG A 144 7.30 -10.80 4.72
CA ARG A 144 6.60 -11.85 5.46
C ARG A 144 5.84 -12.79 4.56
N GLU A 145 5.22 -12.25 3.52
CA GLU A 145 4.47 -13.07 2.58
C GLU A 145 5.38 -14.02 1.83
N GLU A 146 6.59 -13.60 1.44
CA GLU A 146 7.63 -14.49 0.91
C GLU A 146 7.90 -15.66 1.88
N THR A 147 8.13 -15.37 3.16
CA THR A 147 8.36 -16.40 4.18
C THR A 147 7.16 -17.34 4.36
N ILE A 148 5.93 -16.82 4.31
CA ILE A 148 4.71 -17.63 4.45
C ILE A 148 4.52 -18.54 3.23
N ILE A 149 4.74 -18.03 2.02
CA ILE A 149 4.65 -18.81 0.78
C ILE A 149 5.70 -19.93 0.77
N GLU A 150 6.92 -19.66 1.22
CA GLU A 150 7.95 -20.69 1.37
C GLU A 150 7.50 -21.82 2.31
N LYS A 151 6.87 -21.48 3.44
CA LYS A 151 6.33 -22.49 4.37
C LYS A 151 5.18 -23.30 3.76
N PHE A 152 4.34 -22.68 2.92
CA PHE A 152 3.32 -23.40 2.16
C PHE A 152 3.93 -24.39 1.16
N ASN A 153 4.97 -23.99 0.43
CA ASN A 153 5.67 -24.89 -0.48
C ASN A 153 6.34 -26.05 0.28
N VAL A 154 6.89 -25.82 1.47
CA VAL A 154 7.40 -26.90 2.33
C VAL A 154 6.27 -27.86 2.75
N ALA A 155 5.09 -27.35 3.06
CA ALA A 155 3.94 -28.19 3.41
C ALA A 155 3.44 -29.01 2.21
N LEU A 156 3.31 -28.41 1.03
CA LEU A 156 2.93 -29.09 -0.21
C LEU A 156 3.91 -30.21 -0.56
N ASN A 157 5.21 -29.93 -0.52
CA ASN A 157 6.25 -30.94 -0.76
C ASN A 157 6.17 -32.10 0.25
N LYS A 158 5.92 -31.82 1.54
CA LYS A 158 5.73 -32.88 2.56
C LYS A 158 4.48 -33.73 2.30
N LEU A 159 3.45 -33.15 1.68
CA LEU A 159 2.21 -33.85 1.30
C LEU A 159 2.33 -34.62 -0.02
N GLU A 160 3.53 -34.71 -0.59
CA GLU A 160 3.80 -35.36 -1.89
C GLU A 160 2.92 -34.74 -2.99
N ILE A 161 2.85 -33.41 -3.01
CA ILE A 161 2.16 -32.63 -4.04
C ILE A 161 3.24 -31.96 -4.87
N ASP A 162 3.28 -32.30 -6.16
CA ASP A 162 4.30 -31.81 -7.08
C ASP A 162 4.05 -30.34 -7.48
N GLU A 163 2.82 -29.86 -7.35
CA GLU A 163 2.48 -28.46 -7.55
C GLU A 163 3.10 -27.57 -6.47
N GLN A 164 3.81 -26.53 -6.91
CA GLN A 164 4.33 -25.49 -6.04
C GLN A 164 3.62 -24.17 -6.29
N ILE A 165 3.45 -23.40 -5.21
CA ILE A 165 3.01 -22.02 -5.32
C ILE A 165 4.17 -21.22 -5.89
N GLU A 166 3.94 -20.56 -7.02
CA GLU A 166 4.88 -19.62 -7.57
C GLU A 166 5.18 -18.54 -6.53
N ASN A 167 6.46 -18.39 -6.18
CA ASN A 167 6.88 -17.26 -5.37
C ASN A 167 6.76 -15.97 -6.20
N PHE A 168 6.92 -14.81 -5.55
CA PHE A 168 7.01 -13.55 -6.28
C PHE A 168 8.04 -13.65 -7.41
N GLN A 169 7.74 -12.99 -8.54
CA GLN A 169 8.62 -13.03 -9.71
C GLN A 169 10.06 -12.70 -9.30
N ARG A 170 11.04 -13.41 -9.87
CA ARG A 170 12.45 -13.33 -9.44
C ARG A 170 13.03 -11.91 -9.50
N ASP A 171 12.49 -11.06 -10.35
CA ASP A 171 12.84 -9.65 -10.52
C ASP A 171 12.00 -8.68 -9.67
N TYR A 172 10.94 -9.18 -9.03
CA TYR A 172 10.11 -8.42 -8.12
C TYR A 172 10.70 -8.44 -6.70
N ASN A 173 11.12 -7.28 -6.22
CA ASN A 173 11.49 -7.05 -4.83
C ASN A 173 10.81 -5.77 -4.37
N TYR A 174 10.11 -5.82 -3.23
CA TYR A 174 9.49 -4.62 -2.68
C TYR A 174 10.60 -3.62 -2.26
N PRO A 175 10.65 -2.41 -2.83
CA PRO A 175 11.77 -1.51 -2.58
C PRO A 175 11.90 -1.07 -1.12
N ASP A 176 13.10 -1.20 -0.53
CA ASP A 176 13.38 -0.65 0.81
C ASP A 176 13.66 0.86 0.74
N ARG A 177 12.60 1.65 0.91
CA ARG A 177 12.72 3.12 0.89
C ARG A 177 13.13 3.66 2.25
N ASN A 178 14.24 4.38 2.32
CA ASN A 178 14.70 5.03 3.55
C ASN A 178 13.93 6.34 3.79
N THR A 179 13.07 6.36 4.80
CA THR A 179 12.24 7.51 5.18
C THR A 179 13.07 8.74 5.54
N ILE A 180 14.21 8.59 6.22
CA ILE A 180 15.02 9.73 6.64
C ILE A 180 15.60 10.42 5.40
N ILE A 181 16.13 9.64 4.46
CA ILE A 181 16.63 10.17 3.18
C ILE A 181 15.50 10.89 2.44
N TYR A 182 14.31 10.29 2.41
CA TYR A 182 13.16 10.88 1.71
C TYR A 182 12.73 12.20 2.35
N LEU A 183 12.68 12.25 3.67
CA LEU A 183 12.37 13.47 4.42
C LEU A 183 13.41 14.57 4.16
N VAL A 184 14.71 14.24 4.26
CA VAL A 184 15.80 15.18 4.00
C VAL A 184 15.73 15.72 2.57
N LEU A 185 15.53 14.84 1.57
CA LEU A 185 15.39 15.25 0.18
C LEU A 185 14.15 16.11 -0.03
N THR A 186 13.01 15.80 0.59
CA THR A 186 11.82 16.65 0.54
C THR A 186 12.09 18.04 1.13
N LEU A 187 12.83 18.15 2.23
CA LEU A 187 13.16 19.45 2.83
C LEU A 187 14.15 20.25 1.98
N VAL A 188 15.27 19.63 1.56
CA VAL A 188 16.34 20.29 0.78
C VAL A 188 15.85 20.72 -0.60
N THR A 189 14.91 19.98 -1.19
CA THR A 189 14.29 20.34 -2.48
C THR A 189 13.03 21.22 -2.33
N ALA A 190 12.80 21.79 -1.14
CA ALA A 190 11.64 22.65 -0.84
C ALA A 190 10.28 22.03 -1.23
N GLY A 191 10.15 20.71 -1.04
CA GLY A 191 8.93 19.95 -1.31
C GLY A 191 8.90 19.20 -2.65
N LEU A 192 9.79 19.50 -3.60
CA LEU A 192 9.76 18.88 -4.93
C LEU A 192 9.94 17.37 -4.88
N PHE A 193 10.88 16.87 -4.08
CA PHE A 193 11.06 15.42 -3.88
C PHE A 193 9.85 14.75 -3.23
N GLY A 194 8.99 15.51 -2.54
CA GLY A 194 7.71 15.02 -2.04
C GLY A 194 6.81 14.43 -3.14
N LEU A 195 6.91 14.92 -4.38
CA LEU A 195 6.20 14.36 -5.53
C LEU A 195 6.67 12.94 -5.86
N TYR A 196 7.98 12.70 -5.80
CA TYR A 196 8.52 11.35 -5.98
C TYR A 196 8.11 10.43 -4.83
N TRP A 197 8.04 10.93 -3.60
CA TRP A 197 7.51 10.15 -2.48
C TRP A 197 6.03 9.76 -2.70
N ILE A 198 5.20 10.69 -3.16
CA ILE A 198 3.81 10.42 -3.55
C ILE A 198 3.72 9.36 -4.65
N TYR A 199 4.63 9.42 -5.63
CA TYR A 199 4.74 8.39 -6.67
C TYR A 199 4.98 7.00 -6.05
N THR A 200 5.99 6.85 -5.18
CA THR A 200 6.32 5.53 -4.61
C THR A 200 5.19 4.97 -3.76
N LEU A 201 4.50 5.82 -2.98
CA LEU A 201 3.36 5.42 -2.14
C LEU A 201 2.18 4.85 -2.94
N THR A 202 2.10 5.16 -4.23
CA THR A 202 1.05 4.65 -5.11
C THR A 202 1.53 3.51 -5.98
N MET A 203 2.73 3.67 -6.56
CA MET A 203 3.30 2.73 -7.52
C MET A 203 3.76 1.45 -6.85
N ASP A 204 4.53 1.53 -5.76
CA ASP A 204 5.12 0.35 -5.13
C ASP A 204 4.01 -0.63 -4.66
N PRO A 205 2.93 -0.18 -3.98
CA PRO A 205 1.82 -1.07 -3.67
C PRO A 205 0.97 -1.48 -4.88
N ASN A 206 0.94 -0.72 -5.98
CA ASN A 206 0.18 -1.13 -7.19
C ASN A 206 0.85 -2.36 -7.81
N ASN A 207 2.17 -2.27 -8.01
CA ASN A 207 2.96 -3.37 -8.56
C ASN A 207 2.88 -4.61 -7.67
N HIS A 208 2.93 -4.42 -6.34
CA HIS A 208 2.75 -5.50 -5.38
C HIS A 208 1.41 -6.23 -5.54
N PHE A 209 0.33 -5.48 -5.73
CA PHE A 209 -1.01 -6.07 -5.85
C PHE A 209 -1.17 -6.86 -7.15
N GLU A 210 -0.54 -6.41 -8.22
CA GLU A 210 -0.52 -7.13 -9.50
C GLU A 210 0.22 -8.47 -9.34
N GLN A 211 1.35 -8.49 -8.63
CA GLN A 211 2.03 -9.76 -8.34
C GLN A 211 1.20 -10.66 -7.43
N HIS A 212 0.54 -10.09 -6.41
CA HIS A 212 -0.36 -10.86 -5.56
C HIS A 212 -1.49 -11.51 -6.32
N GLN A 213 -2.07 -10.82 -7.29
CA GLN A 213 -3.16 -11.39 -8.07
C GLN A 213 -2.71 -12.64 -8.84
N LYS A 214 -1.47 -12.67 -9.33
CA LYS A 214 -0.87 -13.85 -9.97
C LYS A 214 -0.70 -15.00 -8.97
N ILE A 215 -0.12 -14.70 -7.80
CA ILE A 215 0.08 -15.69 -6.74
C ILE A 215 -1.27 -16.25 -6.25
N GLU A 216 -2.27 -15.40 -6.00
CA GLU A 216 -3.62 -15.83 -5.61
C GLU A 216 -4.24 -16.77 -6.66
N THR A 217 -4.06 -16.46 -7.94
CA THR A 217 -4.55 -17.29 -9.04
C THR A 217 -3.85 -18.65 -9.06
N ASN A 218 -2.53 -18.67 -8.92
CA ASN A 218 -1.74 -19.88 -8.86
C ASN A 218 -2.08 -20.74 -7.62
N MET A 219 -2.27 -20.13 -6.44
CA MET A 219 -2.74 -20.85 -5.25
C MET A 219 -4.07 -21.56 -5.51
N ILE A 220 -5.04 -20.89 -6.16
CA ILE A 220 -6.34 -21.48 -6.50
C ILE A 220 -6.18 -22.61 -7.53
N GLU A 221 -5.29 -22.45 -8.52
CA GLU A 221 -5.01 -23.48 -9.51
C GLU A 221 -4.39 -24.73 -8.89
N THR A 222 -3.40 -24.54 -8.01
CA THR A 222 -2.83 -25.62 -7.19
C THR A 222 -3.91 -26.37 -6.43
N LEU A 223 -4.82 -25.66 -5.73
CA LEU A 223 -5.92 -26.29 -5.01
C LEU A 223 -6.85 -27.13 -5.91
N LYS A 224 -7.14 -26.66 -7.12
CA LYS A 224 -8.00 -27.37 -8.08
C LYS A 224 -7.36 -28.64 -8.65
N ASN A 225 -6.03 -28.66 -8.76
CA ASN A 225 -5.31 -29.82 -9.30
C ASN A 225 -5.15 -30.92 -8.24
N ILE A 226 -5.27 -30.56 -6.96
CA ILE A 226 -5.14 -31.47 -5.81
C ILE A 226 -6.48 -32.16 -5.47
N GLU A 227 -7.63 -31.55 -5.79
CA GLU A 227 -8.97 -32.17 -5.68
C GLU A 227 -9.20 -33.29 -6.70
#